data_AF-A0A076EE98-F1
#
_entry.id   AF-A0A076EE98-F1
#
_cell.length_a   1.000
_cell.length_b   1.000
_cell.length_c   1.000
_cell.angle_alpha   90.00
_cell.angle_beta   90.00
_cell.angle_gamma   90.00
#
_symmetry.space_group_name_H-M   'P 1'
#
loop_
_entity.id
_entity.type
_entity.pdbx_description
1 polymer ?
#
loop_
_entity_poly.entity_id
_entity_poly.type
_entity_poly.pdbx_seq_one_letter_code
_entity_poly.pdbx_strand_id
1 'polypeptide(L)'
;MRGTGLAGPGHRRGATPHRRTISILTLVGVCLLALSATQTASGEPAADTVDTGFAIPFAGAPGYERLAPTQVTGPDQLNQPLGQQAADEIAGQVGLNRADALSEEQYRDLVAGGGVGGSREAAEVIDACARILTNTNGRPLYSHVDGHPTPSVLASYGLYVNTSGLLESPANADAPTRQVNSLIAPGGFVGTWLRNNGATHTLIALYRSAYTVQAVYGFAAQQISGAAQLVTNTREGVSSEVGMSMAPPLWIVNFALLYILNPSLAAAMPAHWAPIPSAVADAIRSSATGQVPFSDYAPYFQ
;
A
#
# COMPACT_ATOMS: atom_id res chain seq x y z
N MET A 1 36.31 47.06 -64.27
CA MET A 1 37.38 47.56 -63.38
C MET A 1 37.25 46.87 -62.02
N ARG A 2 38.37 46.34 -61.52
CA ARG A 2 38.78 46.04 -60.12
C ARG A 2 37.67 46.19 -59.04
N GLY A 3 37.46 45.29 -58.09
CA GLY A 3 38.20 44.13 -57.58
C GLY A 3 37.82 43.93 -56.10
N THR A 4 37.69 42.66 -55.68
CA THR A 4 38.12 42.06 -54.37
C THR A 4 37.85 42.84 -53.05
N GLY A 5 37.29 42.28 -51.97
CA GLY A 5 36.98 40.91 -51.57
C GLY A 5 36.94 40.79 -50.02
N LEU A 6 36.54 39.60 -49.53
CA LEU A 6 36.80 38.98 -48.19
C LEU A 6 36.01 39.55 -46.99
N ALA A 7 35.49 38.78 -46.01
CA ALA A 7 35.48 37.36 -45.67
C ALA A 7 34.31 37.07 -44.68
N GLY A 8 33.80 35.82 -44.60
CA GLY A 8 32.77 35.36 -43.65
C GLY A 8 33.33 35.01 -42.26
N PRO A 9 32.82 34.00 -41.50
CA PRO A 9 31.53 33.28 -41.52
C PRO A 9 30.89 33.07 -40.10
N GLY A 10 29.69 32.49 -40.04
CA GLY A 10 29.12 31.86 -38.82
C GLY A 10 27.59 31.72 -38.89
N HIS A 11 27.01 30.57 -39.27
CA HIS A 11 26.53 29.48 -38.38
C HIS A 11 25.64 30.01 -37.23
N ARG A 12 24.43 29.52 -36.92
CA ARG A 12 23.70 28.28 -37.24
C ARG A 12 22.22 28.48 -36.87
N ARG A 13 21.35 27.67 -37.48
CA ARG A 13 19.94 27.39 -37.13
C ARG A 13 19.69 27.20 -35.63
N GLY A 14 18.51 27.60 -35.17
CA GLY A 14 17.91 27.11 -33.91
C GLY A 14 16.44 27.51 -33.82
N ALA A 15 15.55 26.57 -34.12
CA ALA A 15 14.11 26.70 -33.97
C ALA A 15 13.66 26.33 -32.55
N THR A 16 12.81 27.19 -31.95
CA THR A 16 11.81 26.93 -30.88
C THR A 16 12.33 26.38 -29.52
N PRO A 17 11.61 26.47 -28.37
CA PRO A 17 10.17 26.73 -28.20
C PRO A 17 9.76 27.73 -27.09
N HIS A 18 8.50 28.15 -27.19
CA HIS A 18 7.73 28.78 -26.13
C HIS A 18 7.70 27.91 -24.86
N ARG A 19 8.24 28.42 -23.75
CA ARG A 19 7.93 27.93 -22.41
C ARG A 19 6.50 28.35 -22.06
N ARG A 20 5.53 27.46 -22.34
CA ARG A 20 4.27 27.43 -21.60
C ARG A 20 4.50 26.53 -20.39
N THR A 21 4.67 27.15 -19.23
CA THR A 21 4.47 26.51 -17.93
C THR A 21 3.01 26.11 -17.83
N ILE A 22 2.71 24.86 -18.18
CA ILE A 22 1.44 24.23 -17.87
C ILE A 22 1.60 23.67 -16.45
N SER A 23 1.10 24.41 -15.47
CA SER A 23 0.84 23.89 -14.13
C SER A 23 -0.16 22.73 -14.27
N ILE A 24 0.31 21.50 -14.08
CA ILE A 24 -0.56 20.32 -13.98
C ILE A 24 -1.14 20.34 -12.56
N LEU A 25 -2.23 21.07 -12.40
CA LEU A 25 -2.99 21.15 -11.15
C LEU A 25 -4.47 21.02 -11.51
N THR A 26 -4.83 19.90 -12.13
CA THR A 26 -6.21 19.47 -12.35
C THR A 26 -6.24 17.98 -12.64
N LEU A 27 -6.74 17.17 -11.70
CA LEU A 27 -7.94 16.32 -11.89
C LEU A 27 -7.96 15.17 -10.85
N VAL A 28 -8.30 15.47 -9.59
CA VAL A 28 -8.99 14.49 -8.72
C VAL A 28 -10.08 15.26 -8.00
N GLY A 29 -11.26 15.25 -8.60
CA GLY A 29 -12.37 16.04 -8.09
C GLY A 29 -13.63 15.79 -8.89
N VAL A 30 -14.19 14.58 -8.78
CA VAL A 30 -15.64 14.31 -8.72
C VAL A 30 -15.81 12.92 -8.10
N CYS A 31 -15.95 12.85 -6.77
CA CYS A 31 -16.73 11.82 -6.04
C CYS A 31 -16.77 12.12 -4.52
N LEU A 32 -16.80 13.39 -4.12
CA LEU A 32 -16.84 13.79 -2.69
C LEU A 32 -18.05 14.68 -2.32
N LEU A 33 -19.10 14.72 -3.15
CA LEU A 33 -20.29 15.54 -2.88
C LEU A 33 -21.53 14.73 -2.43
N ALA A 34 -21.33 13.60 -1.76
CA ALA A 34 -22.44 12.83 -1.16
C ALA A 34 -22.20 12.39 0.30
N LEU A 35 -21.23 12.97 1.01
CA LEU A 35 -20.92 12.60 2.41
C LEU A 35 -21.19 13.72 3.44
N SER A 36 -21.81 14.83 3.02
CA SER A 36 -22.24 15.89 3.91
C SER A 36 -23.76 16.09 3.84
N ALA A 37 -24.49 15.03 4.20
CA ALA A 37 -25.85 15.12 4.68
C ALA A 37 -25.98 14.21 5.90
N THR A 38 -25.77 14.76 7.09
CA THR A 38 -26.26 14.21 8.34
C THR A 38 -27.79 14.22 8.30
N GLN A 39 -28.38 13.23 7.66
CA GLN A 39 -29.74 12.82 7.98
C GLN A 39 -29.64 11.54 8.80
N THR A 40 -30.10 11.64 10.04
CA THR A 40 -30.50 10.53 10.89
C THR A 40 -31.67 9.82 10.20
N ALA A 41 -31.38 9.06 9.15
CA ALA A 41 -32.26 8.01 8.67
C ALA A 41 -31.89 6.78 9.47
N SER A 42 -32.81 6.32 10.33
CA SER A 42 -32.80 4.97 10.85
C SER A 42 -32.95 4.01 9.66
N GLY A 43 -31.84 3.76 8.98
CA GLY A 43 -31.75 2.73 7.97
C GLY A 43 -31.80 1.39 8.68
N GLU A 44 -32.77 0.55 8.30
CA GLU A 44 -32.72 -0.87 8.61
C GLU A 44 -31.31 -1.40 8.29
N PRO A 45 -30.69 -2.16 9.20
CA PRO A 45 -29.39 -2.75 8.92
C PRO A 45 -29.52 -3.57 7.65
N ALA A 46 -28.66 -3.28 6.66
CA ALA A 46 -28.48 -4.21 5.56
C ALA A 46 -28.21 -5.57 6.19
N ALA A 47 -29.09 -6.54 5.92
CA ALA A 47 -28.96 -7.88 6.45
C ALA A 47 -27.53 -8.38 6.15
N ASP A 48 -26.83 -8.84 7.19
CA ASP A 48 -25.46 -9.38 7.18
C ASP A 48 -24.26 -8.41 7.18
N THR A 49 -24.37 -7.17 7.70
CA THR A 49 -23.15 -6.41 8.03
C THR A 49 -22.43 -7.06 9.21
N VAL A 50 -21.28 -7.67 8.96
CA VAL A 50 -20.42 -8.20 10.02
C VAL A 50 -19.79 -7.04 10.77
N ASP A 51 -20.06 -6.95 12.07
CA ASP A 51 -19.38 -5.99 12.94
C ASP A 51 -17.92 -6.42 13.13
N THR A 52 -17.05 -5.84 12.30
CA THR A 52 -15.60 -6.00 12.40
C THR A 52 -14.99 -5.08 13.45
N GLY A 53 -15.76 -4.13 13.99
CA GLY A 53 -15.29 -3.07 14.86
C GLY A 53 -14.65 -1.86 14.15
N PHE A 54 -14.53 -1.88 12.81
CA PHE A 54 -14.07 -0.71 12.06
C PHE A 54 -15.26 0.14 11.61
N ALA A 55 -15.15 1.47 11.74
CA ALA A 55 -16.12 2.41 11.18
C ALA A 55 -15.75 2.78 9.73
N ILE A 56 -16.72 3.21 8.92
CA ILE A 56 -16.44 3.76 7.57
C ILE A 56 -15.60 5.03 7.71
N PRO A 57 -14.53 5.22 6.90
CA PRO A 57 -14.13 4.40 5.74
C PRO A 57 -13.22 3.21 6.06
N PHE A 58 -12.78 3.03 7.30
CA PHE A 58 -11.88 1.94 7.71
C PHE A 58 -12.47 0.55 7.57
N ALA A 59 -13.80 0.39 7.63
CA ALA A 59 -14.46 -0.88 7.32
C ALA A 59 -14.40 -1.25 5.82
N GLY A 60 -14.14 -0.28 4.94
CA GLY A 60 -14.12 -0.50 3.50
C GLY A 60 -15.51 -0.62 2.86
N ALA A 61 -15.54 -1.10 1.63
CA ALA A 61 -16.80 -1.30 0.91
C ALA A 61 -17.62 -2.47 1.50
N PRO A 62 -18.96 -2.35 1.57
CA PRO A 62 -19.82 -3.41 2.09
C PRO A 62 -19.66 -4.75 1.36
N GLY A 63 -19.67 -5.85 2.10
CA GLY A 63 -19.57 -7.23 1.60
C GLY A 63 -18.14 -7.79 1.58
N TYR A 64 -17.13 -6.98 1.88
CA TYR A 64 -15.72 -7.37 1.87
C TYR A 64 -15.08 -7.39 3.25
N GLU A 65 -15.80 -6.98 4.29
CA GLU A 65 -15.29 -6.80 5.65
C GLU A 65 -14.68 -8.09 6.22
N ARG A 66 -15.28 -9.24 5.87
CA ARG A 66 -14.83 -10.58 6.29
C ARG A 66 -13.55 -11.07 5.60
N LEU A 67 -13.10 -10.41 4.53
CA LEU A 67 -11.91 -10.85 3.78
C LEU A 67 -10.61 -10.29 4.36
N ALA A 68 -10.72 -9.28 5.22
CA ALA A 68 -9.60 -8.73 5.96
C ALA A 68 -9.20 -9.65 7.13
N PRO A 69 -7.97 -9.53 7.67
CA PRO A 69 -7.52 -10.32 8.80
C PRO A 69 -8.41 -10.08 10.01
N THR A 70 -8.59 -11.13 10.81
CA THR A 70 -9.30 -11.05 12.09
C THR A 70 -8.32 -10.76 13.23
N GLN A 71 -8.84 -10.31 14.38
CA GLN A 71 -8.02 -10.13 15.57
C GLN A 71 -7.45 -11.48 16.03
N VAL A 72 -6.19 -11.49 16.45
CA VAL A 72 -5.58 -12.65 17.12
C VAL A 72 -6.41 -13.06 18.34
N THR A 73 -6.62 -14.36 18.50
CA THR A 73 -7.28 -14.96 19.67
C THR A 73 -6.31 -15.72 20.57
N GLY A 74 -5.06 -15.90 20.13
CA GLY A 74 -4.00 -16.52 20.89
C GLY A 74 -2.60 -16.18 20.35
N PRO A 75 -1.55 -16.39 21.15
CA PRO A 75 -0.18 -15.99 20.80
C PRO A 75 0.37 -16.70 19.55
N ASP A 76 -0.03 -17.95 19.31
CA ASP A 76 0.45 -18.74 18.16
C ASP A 76 0.03 -18.16 16.79
N GLN A 77 -1.00 -17.30 16.77
CA GLN A 77 -1.48 -16.61 15.57
C GLN A 77 -0.70 -15.32 15.27
N LEU A 78 0.01 -14.78 16.26
CA LEU A 78 0.71 -13.51 16.11
C LEU A 78 1.77 -13.61 15.01
N ASN A 79 1.68 -12.69 14.05
CA ASN A 79 2.55 -12.61 12.88
C ASN A 79 2.58 -13.88 12.00
N GLN A 80 1.61 -14.77 12.09
CA GLN A 80 1.56 -15.91 11.17
C GLN A 80 1.20 -15.46 9.74
N PRO A 81 1.84 -16.02 8.72
CA PRO A 81 1.43 -15.80 7.34
C PRO A 81 0.07 -16.44 7.06
N LEU A 82 -0.68 -15.85 6.12
CA LEU A 82 -1.99 -16.31 5.67
C LEU A 82 -1.97 -17.75 5.14
N GLY A 83 -0.92 -18.11 4.40
CA GLY A 83 -0.80 -19.39 3.71
C GLY A 83 -1.49 -19.40 2.34
N GLN A 84 -1.02 -20.30 1.46
CA GLN A 84 -1.39 -20.28 0.05
C GLN A 84 -2.87 -20.59 -0.19
N GLN A 85 -3.42 -21.58 0.51
CA GLN A 85 -4.83 -21.96 0.34
C GLN A 85 -5.76 -20.80 0.69
N ALA A 86 -5.57 -20.18 1.86
CA ALA A 86 -6.39 -19.05 2.28
C ALA A 86 -6.22 -17.83 1.35
N ALA A 87 -4.99 -17.59 0.84
CA ALA A 87 -4.78 -16.56 -0.17
C ALA A 87 -5.59 -16.83 -1.44
N ASP A 88 -5.60 -18.05 -1.97
CA ASP A 88 -6.38 -18.36 -3.17
C ASP A 88 -7.90 -18.27 -2.94
N GLU A 89 -8.37 -18.64 -1.76
CA GLU A 89 -9.79 -18.50 -1.36
C GLU A 89 -10.20 -17.02 -1.25
N ILE A 90 -9.36 -16.16 -0.68
CA ILE A 90 -9.59 -14.71 -0.62
C ILE A 90 -9.53 -14.12 -2.03
N ALA A 91 -8.55 -14.52 -2.85
CA ALA A 91 -8.43 -14.10 -4.24
C ALA A 91 -9.72 -14.34 -5.01
N GLY A 92 -10.29 -15.55 -4.92
CA GLY A 92 -11.57 -15.88 -5.54
C GLY A 92 -12.71 -14.96 -5.10
N GLN A 93 -12.77 -14.61 -3.81
CA GLN A 93 -13.80 -13.73 -3.26
C GLN A 93 -13.61 -12.25 -3.62
N VAL A 94 -12.37 -11.81 -3.88
CA VAL A 94 -12.11 -10.46 -4.40
C VAL A 94 -12.19 -10.39 -5.93
N GLY A 95 -12.45 -11.50 -6.63
CA GLY A 95 -12.57 -11.54 -8.09
C GLY A 95 -11.23 -11.70 -8.84
N LEU A 96 -10.26 -12.35 -8.19
CA LEU A 96 -8.98 -12.75 -8.76
C LEU A 96 -8.83 -14.28 -8.74
N ASN A 97 -7.92 -14.80 -9.55
CA ASN A 97 -7.47 -16.19 -9.50
C ASN A 97 -5.99 -16.29 -9.91
N ARG A 98 -5.37 -17.46 -9.73
CA ARG A 98 -3.93 -17.64 -10.01
C ARG A 98 -3.52 -17.30 -11.45
N ALA A 99 -4.40 -17.46 -12.44
CA ALA A 99 -4.08 -17.13 -13.83
C ALA A 99 -4.04 -15.62 -14.09
N ASP A 100 -4.59 -14.80 -13.18
CA ASP A 100 -4.52 -13.35 -13.25
C ASP A 100 -3.16 -12.81 -12.81
N ALA A 101 -2.35 -13.61 -12.11
CA ALA A 101 -1.02 -13.21 -11.69
C ALA A 101 -0.01 -13.14 -12.85
N LEU A 102 1.09 -12.42 -12.64
CA LEU A 102 2.23 -12.41 -13.53
C LEU A 102 2.82 -13.82 -13.67
N SER A 103 3.36 -14.12 -14.86
CA SER A 103 4.24 -15.27 -15.02
C SER A 103 5.51 -15.10 -14.18
N GLU A 104 6.22 -16.19 -13.87
CA GLU A 104 7.49 -16.12 -13.14
C GLU A 104 8.55 -15.28 -13.84
N GLU A 105 8.53 -15.24 -15.17
CA GLU A 105 9.41 -14.39 -15.98
C GLU A 105 9.03 -12.91 -15.84
N GLN A 106 7.75 -12.58 -16.02
CA GLN A 106 7.27 -11.20 -15.86
C GLN A 106 7.51 -10.68 -14.44
N TYR A 107 7.25 -11.50 -13.42
CA TYR A 107 7.52 -11.12 -12.04
C TYR A 107 9.00 -10.84 -11.82
N ARG A 108 9.90 -11.73 -12.27
CA ARG A 108 11.36 -11.52 -12.17
C ARG A 108 11.82 -10.27 -12.90
N ASP A 109 11.33 -10.03 -14.11
CA ASP A 109 11.67 -8.83 -14.87
C ASP A 109 11.22 -7.57 -14.11
N LEU A 110 9.99 -7.55 -13.59
CA LEU A 110 9.47 -6.39 -12.86
C LEU A 110 10.30 -6.10 -11.61
N VAL A 111 10.60 -7.10 -10.78
CA VAL A 111 11.35 -6.89 -9.52
C VAL A 111 12.84 -6.65 -9.74
N ALA A 112 13.38 -7.01 -10.92
CA ALA A 112 14.74 -6.67 -11.32
C ALA A 112 14.84 -5.28 -12.00
N GLY A 113 13.71 -4.61 -12.26
CA GLY A 113 13.67 -3.38 -13.04
C GLY A 113 13.90 -3.60 -14.54
N GLY A 114 13.74 -4.83 -15.01
CA GLY A 114 13.83 -5.25 -16.41
C GLY A 114 12.50 -5.13 -17.16
N GLY A 115 12.40 -5.87 -18.27
CA GLY A 115 11.29 -5.76 -19.22
C GLY A 115 11.30 -4.45 -20.02
N VAL A 116 10.35 -4.32 -20.93
CA VAL A 116 10.17 -3.14 -21.78
C VAL A 116 9.72 -1.95 -20.92
N GLY A 117 10.55 -0.90 -20.88
CA GLY A 117 10.30 0.29 -20.06
C GLY A 117 10.58 0.08 -18.58
N GLY A 118 11.39 -0.91 -18.21
CA GLY A 118 11.81 -1.17 -16.83
C GLY A 118 12.52 0.02 -16.16
N SER A 119 12.41 0.08 -14.83
CA SER A 119 13.09 1.05 -13.97
C SER A 119 13.53 0.34 -12.69
N ARG A 120 14.81 0.49 -12.36
CA ARG A 120 15.39 -0.08 -11.15
C ARG A 120 14.85 0.60 -9.90
N GLU A 121 14.66 1.92 -9.95
CA GLU A 121 14.12 2.72 -8.87
C GLU A 121 12.68 2.29 -8.54
N ALA A 122 11.85 2.08 -9.56
CA ALA A 122 10.48 1.57 -9.37
C ALA A 122 10.48 0.14 -8.80
N ALA A 123 11.38 -0.72 -9.29
CA ALA A 123 11.52 -2.08 -8.80
C ALA A 123 11.95 -2.13 -7.32
N GLU A 124 12.87 -1.27 -6.90
CA GLU A 124 13.31 -1.14 -5.51
C GLU A 124 12.14 -0.74 -4.58
N VAL A 125 11.29 0.20 -5.01
CA VAL A 125 10.07 0.57 -4.26
C VAL A 125 9.09 -0.61 -4.17
N ILE A 126 8.84 -1.32 -5.28
CA ILE A 126 7.92 -2.46 -5.32
C ILE A 126 8.42 -3.61 -4.43
N ASP A 127 9.71 -3.96 -4.49
CA ASP A 127 10.32 -5.00 -3.65
C ASP A 127 10.23 -4.61 -2.17
N ALA A 128 10.53 -3.36 -1.83
CA ALA A 128 10.39 -2.87 -0.46
C ALA A 128 8.95 -2.96 0.05
N CYS A 129 7.96 -2.63 -0.79
CA CYS A 129 6.54 -2.81 -0.43
C CYS A 129 6.21 -4.26 -0.10
N ALA A 130 6.62 -5.20 -0.97
CA ALA A 130 6.37 -6.62 -0.77
C ALA A 130 7.01 -7.14 0.52
N ARG A 131 8.24 -6.72 0.83
CA ARG A 131 8.91 -7.08 2.09
C ARG A 131 8.20 -6.53 3.32
N ILE A 132 7.78 -5.27 3.29
CA ILE A 132 7.07 -4.63 4.41
C ILE A 132 5.74 -5.32 4.69
N LEU A 133 4.94 -5.57 3.64
CA LEU A 133 3.61 -6.16 3.76
C LEU A 133 3.63 -7.65 4.09
N THR A 134 4.78 -8.31 3.93
CA THR A 134 4.98 -9.73 4.24
C THR A 134 5.91 -9.95 5.45
N ASN A 135 6.00 -8.96 6.35
CA ASN A 135 6.83 -9.03 7.56
C ASN A 135 6.22 -9.94 8.66
N THR A 136 6.07 -11.21 8.33
CA THR A 136 5.50 -12.28 9.15
C THR A 136 6.58 -13.25 9.66
N ASN A 137 6.20 -14.23 10.47
CA ASN A 137 7.09 -15.30 10.93
C ASN A 137 7.74 -15.99 9.72
N GLY A 138 9.06 -16.17 9.78
CA GLY A 138 9.89 -16.66 8.66
C GLY A 138 10.34 -15.58 7.66
N ARG A 139 9.87 -14.33 7.80
CA ARG A 139 10.21 -13.19 6.94
C ARG A 139 10.50 -11.92 7.76
N PRO A 140 11.53 -11.94 8.63
CA PRO A 140 11.91 -10.75 9.37
C PRO A 140 12.43 -9.65 8.44
N LEU A 141 12.09 -8.41 8.79
CA LEU A 141 12.78 -7.23 8.25
C LEU A 141 14.02 -6.98 9.10
N TYR A 142 15.09 -6.53 8.46
CA TYR A 142 16.33 -6.15 9.13
C TYR A 142 16.53 -4.65 9.01
N SER A 143 16.72 -4.02 10.16
CA SER A 143 16.87 -2.56 10.28
C SER A 143 18.11 -2.22 11.10
N HIS A 144 18.68 -1.03 10.89
CA HIS A 144 19.81 -0.58 11.69
C HIS A 144 19.30 0.15 12.92
N VAL A 145 19.31 -0.54 14.06
CA VAL A 145 18.85 -0.03 15.36
C VAL A 145 20.09 0.14 16.23
N ASP A 146 20.36 1.37 16.67
CA ASP A 146 21.55 1.73 17.46
C ASP A 146 22.88 1.24 16.82
N GLY A 147 22.94 1.25 15.49
CA GLY A 147 24.11 0.81 14.73
C GLY A 147 24.21 -0.71 14.52
N HIS A 148 23.25 -1.49 14.98
CA HIS A 148 23.22 -2.95 14.85
C HIS A 148 22.10 -3.42 13.91
N PRO A 149 22.35 -4.45 13.06
CA PRO A 149 21.30 -5.07 12.27
C PRO A 149 20.36 -5.87 13.22
N THR A 150 19.13 -5.39 13.37
CA THR A 150 18.13 -5.97 14.27
C THR A 150 16.96 -6.52 13.46
N PRO A 151 16.61 -7.81 13.61
CA PRO A 151 15.42 -8.38 12.99
C PRO A 151 14.15 -7.93 13.73
N SER A 152 13.08 -7.67 13.00
CA SER A 152 11.74 -7.40 13.55
C SER A 152 10.65 -8.12 12.76
N VAL A 153 9.59 -8.55 13.44
CA VAL A 153 8.38 -9.14 12.83
C VAL A 153 7.16 -8.47 13.48
N LEU A 154 6.51 -7.56 12.77
CA LEU A 154 5.49 -6.68 13.35
C LEU A 154 4.22 -6.54 12.49
N ALA A 155 4.08 -7.33 11.42
CA ALA A 155 3.00 -7.16 10.46
C ALA A 155 1.59 -7.28 11.07
N SER A 156 1.38 -8.14 12.09
CA SER A 156 0.08 -8.25 12.77
C SER A 156 -0.32 -6.96 13.49
N TYR A 157 0.63 -6.14 13.95
CA TYR A 157 0.33 -4.85 14.55
C TYR A 157 0.01 -3.77 13.51
N GLY A 158 0.16 -4.07 12.21
CA GLY A 158 0.13 -3.07 11.15
C GLY A 158 1.30 -2.09 11.23
N LEU A 159 2.45 -2.54 11.77
CA LEU A 159 3.66 -1.75 11.95
C LEU A 159 4.86 -2.46 11.30
N TYR A 160 5.92 -1.70 11.05
CA TYR A 160 7.24 -2.23 10.69
C TYR A 160 8.34 -1.31 11.18
N VAL A 161 9.58 -1.79 11.22
CA VAL A 161 10.76 -0.98 11.49
C VAL A 161 11.43 -0.63 10.17
N ASN A 162 11.55 0.65 9.84
CA ASN A 162 12.23 1.08 8.62
C ASN A 162 13.75 0.93 8.72
N THR A 163 14.45 1.13 7.61
CA THR A 163 15.91 0.88 7.52
C THR A 163 16.75 1.72 8.47
N SER A 164 16.21 2.86 8.94
CA SER A 164 16.84 3.77 9.89
C SER A 164 16.52 3.44 11.36
N GLY A 165 15.80 2.34 11.62
CA GLY A 165 15.48 1.90 12.98
C GLY A 165 14.25 2.59 13.59
N LEU A 166 13.43 3.27 12.79
CA LEU A 166 12.18 3.88 13.26
C LEU A 166 11.00 2.93 13.05
N LEU A 167 10.16 2.80 14.08
CA LEU A 167 8.89 2.08 14.05
C LEU A 167 7.80 2.99 13.45
N GLU A 168 7.05 2.47 12.48
CA GLU A 168 5.97 3.21 11.81
C GLU A 168 4.92 2.29 11.17
N SER A 169 3.78 2.86 10.79
CA SER A 169 2.80 2.15 9.96
C SER A 169 3.27 2.05 8.51
N PRO A 170 3.01 0.95 7.78
CA PRO A 170 3.18 0.90 6.32
C PRO A 170 2.39 1.99 5.57
N ALA A 171 1.38 2.61 6.18
CA ALA A 171 0.66 3.71 5.55
C ALA A 171 1.30 5.10 5.78
N ASN A 172 2.43 5.17 6.50
CA ASN A 172 3.19 6.41 6.71
C ASN A 172 3.56 7.10 5.39
N ALA A 173 3.59 8.43 5.36
CA ALA A 173 3.90 9.24 4.19
C ALA A 173 5.22 8.84 3.51
N ASP A 174 6.23 8.52 4.30
CA ASP A 174 7.58 8.22 3.83
C ASP A 174 7.81 6.73 3.53
N ALA A 175 6.86 5.86 3.90
CA ALA A 175 6.97 4.43 3.67
C ALA A 175 6.90 4.10 2.16
N PRO A 176 7.69 3.12 1.66
CA PRO A 176 7.61 2.66 0.27
C PRO A 176 6.18 2.29 -0.17
N THR A 177 5.43 1.66 0.74
CA THR A 177 4.01 1.27 0.59
C THR A 177 3.05 2.46 0.40
N ARG A 178 3.50 3.68 0.72
CA ARG A 178 2.79 4.92 0.37
C ARG A 178 3.31 5.53 -0.91
N GLN A 179 4.62 5.51 -1.13
CA GLN A 179 5.27 6.05 -2.33
C GLN A 179 4.83 5.31 -3.60
N VAL A 180 4.56 4.00 -3.49
CA VAL A 180 4.09 3.14 -4.59
C VAL A 180 2.77 3.63 -5.20
N ASN A 181 1.96 4.42 -4.47
CA ASN A 181 0.72 5.00 -4.98
C ASN A 181 0.93 5.79 -6.28
N SER A 182 2.08 6.44 -6.43
CA SER A 182 2.45 7.16 -7.66
C SER A 182 2.74 6.21 -8.84
N LEU A 183 3.27 5.01 -8.56
CA LEU A 183 3.61 4.01 -9.56
C LEU A 183 2.37 3.24 -10.05
N ILE A 184 1.40 3.01 -9.17
CA ILE A 184 0.15 2.28 -9.48
C ILE A 184 -1.00 3.19 -9.90
N ALA A 185 -0.84 4.52 -9.80
CA ALA A 185 -1.84 5.47 -10.26
C ALA A 185 -2.21 5.20 -11.75
N PRO A 186 -3.45 5.51 -12.18
CA PRO A 186 -3.82 5.39 -13.59
C PRO A 186 -2.83 6.13 -14.50
N GLY A 187 -2.25 5.39 -15.46
CA GLY A 187 -1.20 5.92 -16.36
C GLY A 187 0.21 5.92 -15.78
N GLY A 188 0.39 5.48 -14.53
CA GLY A 188 1.68 5.32 -13.87
C GLY A 188 2.54 4.18 -14.43
N PHE A 189 3.69 3.98 -13.80
CA PHE A 189 4.71 3.01 -14.18
C PHE A 189 4.13 1.59 -14.30
N VAL A 190 3.46 1.08 -13.26
CA VAL A 190 3.01 -0.32 -13.20
C VAL A 190 2.03 -0.63 -14.32
N GLY A 191 1.03 0.23 -14.54
CA GLY A 191 0.06 0.03 -15.62
C GLY A 191 0.69 0.10 -17.01
N THR A 192 1.70 0.95 -17.21
CA THR A 192 2.43 1.06 -18.48
C THR A 192 3.30 -0.17 -18.71
N TRP A 193 4.05 -0.58 -17.70
CA TRP A 193 4.93 -1.75 -17.74
C TRP A 193 4.13 -3.03 -18.02
N LEU A 194 3.00 -3.24 -17.34
CA LEU A 194 2.15 -4.42 -17.55
C LEU A 194 1.66 -4.53 -19.00
N ARG A 195 1.24 -3.42 -19.62
CA ARG A 195 0.81 -3.42 -21.03
C ARG A 195 1.95 -3.74 -21.99
N ASN A 196 3.12 -3.13 -21.76
CA ASN A 196 4.29 -3.29 -22.64
C ASN A 196 4.92 -4.69 -22.56
N ASN A 197 4.70 -5.42 -21.44
CA ASN A 197 5.29 -6.74 -21.19
C ASN A 197 4.25 -7.88 -21.27
N GLY A 198 3.16 -7.67 -21.99
CA GLY A 198 2.17 -8.72 -22.27
C GLY A 198 1.29 -9.12 -21.09
N ALA A 199 1.28 -8.37 -19.98
CA ALA A 199 0.49 -8.60 -18.78
C ALA A 199 -0.79 -7.74 -18.75
N THR A 200 -1.39 -7.48 -19.91
CA THR A 200 -2.64 -6.69 -19.99
C THR A 200 -3.80 -7.42 -19.31
N HIS A 201 -3.83 -8.76 -19.36
CA HIS A 201 -4.88 -9.55 -18.68
C HIS A 201 -4.81 -9.33 -17.15
N THR A 202 -3.62 -9.39 -16.56
CA THR A 202 -3.36 -9.10 -15.15
C THR A 202 -3.88 -7.72 -14.74
N LEU A 203 -3.58 -6.71 -15.55
CA LEU A 203 -4.05 -5.35 -15.29
C LEU A 203 -5.58 -5.23 -15.33
N ILE A 204 -6.22 -5.89 -16.31
CA ILE A 204 -7.68 -5.90 -16.43
C ILE A 204 -8.31 -6.64 -15.24
N ALA A 205 -7.75 -7.79 -14.84
CA ALA A 205 -8.22 -8.56 -13.70
C ALA A 205 -8.15 -7.74 -12.41
N LEU A 206 -7.02 -7.07 -12.15
CA LEU A 206 -6.88 -6.16 -11.01
C LEU A 206 -8.00 -5.11 -10.98
N TYR A 207 -8.24 -4.41 -12.08
CA TYR A 207 -9.28 -3.36 -12.11
C TYR A 207 -10.72 -3.89 -12.07
N ARG A 208 -10.95 -5.15 -12.42
CA ARG A 208 -12.26 -5.82 -12.27
C ARG A 208 -12.48 -6.39 -10.87
N SER A 209 -11.41 -6.57 -10.10
CA SER A 209 -11.46 -7.09 -8.73
C SER A 209 -11.95 -6.04 -7.72
N ALA A 210 -12.09 -6.46 -6.47
CA ALA A 210 -12.39 -5.60 -5.33
C ALA A 210 -11.36 -4.47 -5.11
N TYR A 211 -10.16 -4.57 -5.71
CA TYR A 211 -9.13 -3.53 -5.66
C TYR A 211 -9.71 -2.14 -5.98
N THR A 212 -10.47 -2.01 -7.07
CA THR A 212 -10.96 -0.70 -7.55
C THR A 212 -11.89 -0.03 -6.54
N VAL A 213 -12.82 -0.80 -5.95
CA VAL A 213 -13.76 -0.24 -4.97
C VAL A 213 -13.07 0.01 -3.63
N GLN A 214 -12.21 -0.90 -3.16
CA GLN A 214 -11.50 -0.75 -1.89
C GLN A 214 -10.46 0.37 -1.92
N ALA A 215 -9.83 0.65 -3.07
CA ALA A 215 -8.87 1.74 -3.22
C ALA A 215 -9.46 3.11 -2.88
N VAL A 216 -10.76 3.35 -3.16
CA VAL A 216 -11.44 4.60 -2.80
C VAL A 216 -11.54 4.75 -1.29
N TYR A 217 -11.95 3.69 -0.58
CA TYR A 217 -12.02 3.68 0.87
C TYR A 217 -10.64 3.78 1.51
N GLY A 218 -9.65 3.09 0.95
CA GLY A 218 -8.28 3.12 1.45
C GLY A 218 -7.64 4.50 1.29
N PHE A 219 -7.89 5.18 0.17
CA PHE A 219 -7.47 6.56 -0.01
C PHE A 219 -8.13 7.49 1.03
N ALA A 220 -9.44 7.35 1.26
CA ALA A 220 -10.14 8.15 2.26
C ALA A 220 -9.60 7.89 3.68
N ALA A 221 -9.39 6.63 4.06
CA ALA A 221 -8.80 6.23 5.33
C ALA A 221 -7.41 6.87 5.53
N GLN A 222 -6.56 6.81 4.51
CA GLN A 222 -5.21 7.40 4.54
C GLN A 222 -5.22 8.93 4.76
N GLN A 223 -6.24 9.64 4.29
CA GLN A 223 -6.38 11.08 4.53
C GLN A 223 -6.85 11.40 5.95
N ILE A 224 -7.71 10.56 6.53
CA ILE A 224 -8.30 10.79 7.85
C ILE A 224 -7.32 10.46 8.98
N SER A 225 -6.51 9.40 8.83
CA SER A 225 -5.63 8.89 9.90
C SER A 225 -4.41 9.77 10.20
N GLY A 226 -4.22 10.88 9.48
CA GLY A 226 -3.15 11.85 9.74
C GLY A 226 -1.73 11.26 9.63
N ALA A 227 -0.77 11.79 10.39
CA ALA A 227 0.62 11.32 10.32
C ALA A 227 0.82 9.94 10.99
N ALA A 228 0.09 9.67 12.08
CA ALA A 228 0.21 8.45 12.87
C ALA A 228 -0.18 7.20 12.07
N GLN A 229 -1.15 7.32 11.16
CA GLN A 229 -1.62 6.22 10.31
C GLN A 229 -2.04 4.99 11.14
N LEU A 230 -2.64 5.26 12.30
CA LEU A 230 -3.29 4.29 13.18
C LEU A 230 -4.81 4.39 13.02
N VAL A 231 -5.50 3.29 13.27
CA VAL A 231 -6.97 3.24 13.26
C VAL A 231 -7.50 2.58 14.52
N THR A 232 -8.66 3.05 14.95
CA THR A 232 -9.39 2.47 16.07
C THR A 232 -10.31 1.36 15.58
N ASN A 233 -10.23 0.21 16.24
CA ASN A 233 -11.21 -0.86 16.17
C ASN A 233 -12.01 -0.88 17.48
N THR A 234 -13.34 -0.73 17.40
CA THR A 234 -14.24 -0.76 18.55
C THR A 234 -15.23 -1.91 18.40
N ARG A 235 -15.09 -2.96 19.20
CA ARG A 235 -15.98 -4.12 19.21
C ARG A 235 -16.47 -4.40 20.62
N GLU A 236 -17.77 -4.61 20.78
CA GLU A 236 -18.40 -4.92 22.08
C GLU A 236 -18.03 -3.91 23.19
N GLY A 237 -17.84 -2.64 22.83
CA GLY A 237 -17.47 -1.55 23.75
C GLY A 237 -15.97 -1.48 24.09
N VAL A 238 -15.14 -2.39 23.59
CA VAL A 238 -13.68 -2.37 23.74
C VAL A 238 -13.06 -1.70 22.52
N SER A 239 -12.24 -0.67 22.75
CA SER A 239 -11.50 0.02 21.68
C SER A 239 -10.02 -0.35 21.73
N SER A 240 -9.47 -0.69 20.57
CA SER A 240 -8.06 -1.02 20.36
C SER A 240 -7.50 -0.22 19.18
N GLU A 241 -6.20 0.02 19.17
CA GLU A 241 -5.52 0.63 18.02
C GLU A 241 -4.73 -0.40 17.24
N VAL A 242 -4.72 -0.25 15.92
CA VAL A 242 -3.91 -1.06 15.00
C VAL A 242 -3.39 -0.17 13.90
N GLY A 243 -2.25 -0.52 13.31
CA GLY A 243 -1.74 0.18 12.15
C GLY A 243 -2.70 0.05 10.96
N MET A 244 -2.89 1.15 10.24
CA MET A 244 -3.95 1.26 9.24
C MET A 244 -3.83 0.27 8.08
N SER A 245 -2.66 -0.31 7.83
CA SER A 245 -2.49 -1.38 6.84
C SER A 245 -3.33 -2.64 7.14
N MET A 246 -3.77 -2.82 8.39
CA MET A 246 -4.67 -3.91 8.80
C MET A 246 -6.15 -3.56 8.64
N ALA A 247 -6.49 -2.29 8.38
CA ALA A 247 -7.86 -1.91 8.07
C ALA A 247 -8.30 -2.59 6.76
N PRO A 248 -9.53 -3.16 6.70
CA PRO A 248 -10.02 -3.90 5.54
C PRO A 248 -9.71 -3.32 4.16
N PRO A 249 -9.97 -2.04 3.84
CA PRO A 249 -9.74 -1.52 2.50
C PRO A 249 -8.25 -1.51 2.12
N LEU A 250 -7.36 -1.15 3.04
CA LEU A 250 -5.92 -1.15 2.76
C LEU A 250 -5.37 -2.56 2.66
N TRP A 251 -5.79 -3.44 3.57
CA TRP A 251 -5.33 -4.83 3.55
C TRP A 251 -5.74 -5.49 2.23
N ILE A 252 -6.99 -5.33 1.79
CA ILE A 252 -7.49 -5.93 0.53
C ILE A 252 -6.79 -5.33 -0.70
N VAL A 253 -6.54 -4.01 -0.72
CA VAL A 253 -5.78 -3.36 -1.79
C VAL A 253 -4.37 -3.94 -1.88
N ASN A 254 -3.67 -4.02 -0.75
CA ASN A 254 -2.33 -4.58 -0.67
C ASN A 254 -2.32 -6.07 -1.07
N PHE A 255 -3.31 -6.83 -0.61
CA PHE A 255 -3.50 -8.23 -0.97
C PHE A 255 -3.65 -8.41 -2.48
N ALA A 256 -4.57 -7.68 -3.11
CA ALA A 256 -4.81 -7.78 -4.54
C ALA A 256 -3.56 -7.44 -5.35
N LEU A 257 -2.85 -6.37 -4.97
CA LEU A 257 -1.58 -5.97 -5.59
C LEU A 257 -0.51 -7.06 -5.46
N LEU A 258 -0.29 -7.61 -4.26
CA LEU A 258 0.69 -8.68 -4.08
C LEU A 258 0.28 -9.96 -4.81
N TYR A 259 -1.01 -10.30 -4.81
CA TYR A 259 -1.51 -11.52 -5.44
C TYR A 259 -1.28 -11.51 -6.95
N ILE A 260 -1.57 -10.38 -7.62
CA ILE A 260 -1.31 -10.26 -9.06
C ILE A 260 0.18 -10.23 -9.40
N LEU A 261 1.05 -9.81 -8.48
CA LEU A 261 2.50 -9.88 -8.69
C LEU A 261 2.98 -11.33 -8.58
N ASN A 262 2.61 -12.01 -7.50
CA ASN A 262 2.91 -13.41 -7.25
C ASN A 262 2.02 -13.90 -6.09
N PRO A 263 1.16 -14.93 -6.29
CA PRO A 263 0.26 -15.41 -5.24
C PRO A 263 0.96 -15.79 -3.93
N SER A 264 2.23 -16.23 -3.99
CA SER A 264 3.00 -16.57 -2.79
C SER A 264 3.37 -15.36 -1.93
N LEU A 265 3.38 -14.14 -2.48
CA LEU A 265 3.55 -12.90 -1.69
C LEU A 265 2.30 -12.60 -0.88
N ALA A 266 1.13 -12.68 -1.51
CA ALA A 266 -0.14 -12.48 -0.80
C ALA A 266 -0.34 -13.55 0.28
N ALA A 267 0.07 -14.80 0.03
CA ALA A 267 0.11 -15.87 1.03
C ALA A 267 1.02 -15.59 2.22
N ALA A 268 1.98 -14.67 2.09
CA ALA A 268 2.90 -14.28 3.14
C ALA A 268 2.44 -13.01 3.90
N MET A 269 1.28 -12.44 3.58
CA MET A 269 0.68 -11.37 4.39
C MET A 269 0.23 -11.91 5.76
N PRO A 270 0.12 -11.05 6.78
CA PRO A 270 -0.37 -11.48 8.10
C PRO A 270 -1.81 -12.01 8.01
N ALA A 271 -2.04 -13.19 8.59
CA ALA A 271 -3.36 -13.83 8.68
C ALA A 271 -4.29 -13.13 9.67
N HIS A 272 -3.70 -12.51 10.70
CA HIS A 272 -4.40 -11.89 11.82
C HIS A 272 -3.76 -10.57 12.21
N TRP A 273 -4.56 -9.66 12.77
CA TRP A 273 -4.07 -8.42 13.37
C TRP A 273 -4.08 -8.49 14.90
N ALA A 274 -3.23 -7.68 15.55
CA ALA A 274 -3.15 -7.56 16.99
C ALA A 274 -3.22 -6.08 17.42
N PRO A 275 -3.84 -5.77 18.57
CA PRO A 275 -3.78 -4.42 19.14
C PRO A 275 -2.33 -3.99 19.34
N ILE A 276 -1.99 -2.77 18.93
CA ILE A 276 -0.72 -2.13 19.28
C ILE A 276 -0.72 -1.90 20.80
N PRO A 277 0.37 -2.21 21.52
CA PRO A 277 0.50 -1.86 22.93
C PRO A 277 0.26 -0.35 23.14
N SER A 278 -0.57 0.02 24.10
CA SER A 278 -1.06 1.41 24.25
C SER A 278 0.07 2.44 24.34
N ALA A 279 1.13 2.15 25.09
CA ALA A 279 2.29 3.03 25.21
C ALA A 279 2.97 3.32 23.86
N VAL A 280 2.95 2.34 22.94
CA VAL A 280 3.50 2.50 21.59
C VAL A 280 2.55 3.30 20.72
N ALA A 281 1.25 3.03 20.79
CA ALA A 281 0.25 3.75 20.01
C ALA A 281 0.20 5.24 20.38
N ASP A 282 0.24 5.55 21.69
CA ASP A 282 0.30 6.92 22.21
C ASP A 282 1.55 7.67 21.73
N ALA A 283 2.70 6.98 21.69
CA ALA A 283 3.95 7.54 21.22
C ALA A 283 3.93 7.86 19.72
N ILE A 284 3.44 6.93 18.90
CA ILE A 284 3.27 7.14 17.46
C ILE A 284 2.31 8.30 17.19
N ARG A 285 1.20 8.39 17.93
CA ARG A 285 0.21 9.47 17.79
C ARG A 285 0.77 10.83 18.18
N SER A 286 1.63 10.87 19.21
CA SER A 286 2.27 12.10 19.69
C SER A 286 3.43 12.55 18.80
N SER A 287 3.94 11.66 17.93
CA SER A 287 5.00 11.98 16.98
C SER A 287 4.47 12.80 15.81
N ALA A 288 5.17 13.89 15.48
CA ALA A 288 4.81 14.75 14.35
C ALA A 288 4.86 14.01 13.00
N THR A 289 5.68 12.97 12.88
CA THR A 289 5.83 12.17 11.66
C THR A 289 5.12 10.83 11.75
N GLY A 290 4.53 10.46 12.89
CA GLY A 290 4.00 9.11 13.11
C GLY A 290 5.08 8.03 13.21
N GLN A 291 6.31 8.42 13.52
CA GLN A 291 7.46 7.52 13.64
C GLN A 291 8.09 7.68 15.03
N VAL A 292 8.57 6.58 15.61
CA VAL A 292 9.26 6.57 16.90
C VAL A 292 10.49 5.65 16.86
N PRO A 293 11.56 5.90 17.65
CA PRO A 293 12.72 5.00 17.69
C PRO A 293 12.33 3.59 18.15
N PHE A 294 12.63 2.56 17.37
CA PHE A 294 12.22 1.19 17.73
C PHE A 294 12.91 0.68 18.99
N SER A 295 14.16 1.09 19.26
CA SER A 295 14.91 0.68 20.44
C SER A 295 14.19 1.01 21.76
N ASP A 296 13.46 2.13 21.80
CA ASP A 296 12.70 2.55 22.98
C ASP A 296 11.44 1.70 23.22
N TYR A 297 10.90 1.07 22.17
CA TYR A 297 9.60 0.38 22.20
C TYR A 297 9.67 -1.13 21.93
N ALA A 298 10.82 -1.67 21.54
CA ALA A 298 11.01 -3.10 21.29
C ALA A 298 10.53 -4.02 22.43
N PRO A 299 10.71 -3.69 23.73
CA PRO A 299 10.23 -4.52 24.84
C PRO A 299 8.71 -4.72 24.91
N TYR A 300 7.91 -3.88 24.23
CA TYR A 300 6.45 -3.99 24.24
C TYR A 300 5.90 -5.06 23.29
N PHE A 301 6.75 -5.62 22.42
CA PHE A 301 6.37 -6.61 21.40
C PHE A 301 6.83 -8.04 21.71
N GLN A 302 7.25 -8.30 22.96
CA GLN A 302 7.74 -9.60 23.44
C GLN A 302 6.62 -10.48 23.98
#